data_AF-C9SD87-F1
#
_entry.id   AF-C9SD87-F1
#
_cell.length_a   1.000
_cell.length_b   1.000
_cell.length_c   1.000
_cell.angle_alpha   90.00
_cell.angle_beta   90.00
_cell.angle_gamma   90.00
#
_symmetry.space_group_name_H-M   'P 1'
#
loop_
_entity.id
_entity.type
_entity.pdbx_description
1 polymer ?
#
loop_
_entity_poly.entity_id
_entity_poly.type
_entity_poly.pdbx_seq_one_letter_code
_entity_poly.pdbx_strand_id
1 'polypeptide(L)'
;MANELYRLTASEVAAKVRSGQVTLEEYARSLLSRIEARDPVVKAWAYLDPERVLAEARRLDQVPPEERGPLHGVAIGVKDVIYTKATEFRVQGARFAVCKTMVWPHAGPGTVGALERAVELLRAQGADVEEISFPESLADLPKWHATVLDAEGRAAFLSEYRAGKIALLISSSDTSRTEAKLSRAEHLKAFDSIARRGPVV
;
A
#
# COMPACT_ATOMS: atom_id res chain seq x y z
N MET A 1 25.41 -10.10 20.89
CA MET A 1 24.35 -10.52 19.96
C MET A 1 23.79 -9.27 19.33
N ALA A 2 23.73 -9.19 17.99
CA ALA A 2 23.10 -8.05 17.34
C ALA A 2 21.63 -7.97 17.79
N ASN A 3 21.19 -6.81 18.28
CA ASN A 3 19.84 -6.63 18.77
C ASN A 3 18.87 -6.78 17.58
N GLU A 4 18.02 -7.81 17.58
CA GLU A 4 17.08 -8.12 16.48
C GLU A 4 15.85 -7.20 16.51
N LEU A 5 16.06 -5.90 16.69
CA LEU A 5 15.01 -4.87 16.74
C LEU A 5 14.14 -4.86 15.48
N TYR A 6 14.66 -5.32 14.34
CA TYR A 6 13.90 -5.52 13.10
C TYR A 6 12.72 -6.50 13.23
N ARG A 7 12.65 -7.32 14.29
CA ARG A 7 11.51 -8.21 14.57
C ARG A 7 10.37 -7.57 15.35
N LEU A 8 10.61 -6.41 15.94
CA LEU A 8 9.60 -5.69 16.71
C LEU A 8 8.49 -5.20 15.76
N THR A 9 7.25 -5.29 16.23
CA THR A 9 6.12 -4.62 15.60
C THR A 9 6.27 -3.11 15.70
N ALA A 10 5.58 -2.36 14.84
CA ALA A 10 5.58 -0.89 14.89
C ALA A 10 5.20 -0.34 16.28
N SER A 11 4.20 -0.96 16.93
CA SER A 11 3.76 -0.56 18.27
C SER A 11 4.81 -0.84 19.36
N GLU A 12 5.54 -1.95 19.26
CA GLU A 12 6.61 -2.27 20.21
C GLU A 12 7.81 -1.33 20.06
N VAL A 13 8.20 -0.99 18.82
CA VAL A 13 9.23 0.02 18.57
C VAL A 13 8.81 1.36 19.15
N ALA A 14 7.60 1.83 18.82
CA ALA A 14 7.09 3.11 19.32
C ALA A 14 7.06 3.16 20.86
N ALA A 15 6.67 2.06 21.52
CA ALA A 15 6.69 1.96 22.98
C ALA A 15 8.12 1.99 23.54
N LYS A 16 9.04 1.23 22.95
CA LYS A 16 10.44 1.14 23.39
C LYS A 16 11.19 2.46 23.21
N VAL A 17 11.01 3.12 22.08
CA VAL A 17 11.57 4.45 21.78
C VAL A 17 11.01 5.49 22.75
N ARG A 18 9.70 5.48 23.02
CA ARG A 18 9.06 6.41 23.97
C ARG A 18 9.58 6.22 25.40
N SER A 19 9.87 4.99 25.79
CA SER A 19 10.44 4.66 27.10
C SER A 19 11.95 4.86 27.21
N GLY A 20 12.63 5.22 26.11
CA GLY A 20 14.10 5.35 26.06
C GLY A 20 14.87 4.02 26.11
N GLN A 21 14.19 2.88 25.96
CA GLN A 21 14.83 1.55 25.95
C GLN A 21 15.63 1.27 24.66
N VAL A 22 15.30 1.97 23.57
CA VAL A 22 15.87 1.79 22.23
C VAL A 22 15.96 3.16 21.57
N THR A 23 17.09 3.47 20.95
CA THR A 23 17.24 4.66 20.09
C THR A 23 16.82 4.35 18.66
N LEU A 24 16.43 5.37 17.90
CA LEU A 24 16.10 5.22 16.49
C LEU A 24 17.32 4.88 15.66
N GLU A 25 18.50 5.39 16.01
CA GLU A 25 19.73 4.97 15.35
C GLU A 25 19.98 3.46 15.52
N GLU A 26 19.80 2.90 16.71
CA GLU A 26 19.93 1.45 16.95
C GLU A 26 18.90 0.65 16.14
N TYR A 27 17.64 1.11 16.13
CA TYR A 27 16.59 0.47 15.35
C TYR A 27 16.87 0.51 13.85
N ALA A 28 17.26 1.67 13.32
CA ALA A 28 17.60 1.87 11.91
C ALA A 28 18.76 0.97 11.48
N ARG A 29 19.82 0.86 12.29
CA ARG A 29 20.93 -0.07 12.03
C ARG A 29 20.47 -1.53 11.97
N SER A 30 19.58 -1.93 12.87
CA SER A 30 19.00 -3.28 12.88
C SER A 30 18.21 -3.57 11.60
N LEU A 31 17.40 -2.62 11.13
CA LEU A 31 16.65 -2.72 9.88
C LEU A 31 17.57 -2.81 8.66
N LEU A 32 18.55 -1.91 8.56
CA LEU A 32 19.48 -1.86 7.43
C LEU A 32 20.30 -3.15 7.33
N SER A 33 20.79 -3.68 8.45
CA SER A 33 21.48 -4.97 8.48
C SER A 33 20.58 -6.13 8.02
N ARG A 34 19.30 -6.12 8.39
CA ARG A 34 18.34 -7.12 7.92
C ARG A 34 18.07 -7.01 6.42
N ILE A 35 17.94 -5.78 5.91
CA ILE A 35 17.75 -5.51 4.48
C ILE A 35 18.97 -6.01 3.71
N GLU A 36 20.18 -5.64 4.11
CA GLU A 36 21.43 -6.10 3.50
C GLU A 36 21.51 -7.63 3.42
N ALA A 37 21.12 -8.33 4.49
CA ALA A 37 21.16 -9.78 4.54
C ALA A 37 20.07 -10.49 3.69
N ARG A 38 18.99 -9.80 3.30
CA ARG A 38 17.81 -10.45 2.67
C ARG A 38 17.50 -9.95 1.28
N ASP A 39 17.78 -8.68 1.00
CA ASP A 39 17.40 -8.05 -0.25
C ASP A 39 18.10 -8.62 -1.50
N PRO A 40 19.30 -9.23 -1.44
CA PRO A 40 19.83 -9.98 -2.57
C PRO A 40 18.89 -11.08 -3.10
N VAL A 41 18.03 -11.63 -2.22
CA VAL A 41 17.01 -12.64 -2.57
C VAL A 41 15.63 -12.01 -2.75
N VAL A 42 15.21 -11.12 -1.84
CA VAL A 42 13.85 -10.56 -1.83
C VAL A 42 13.66 -9.50 -2.92
N LYS A 43 14.67 -8.67 -3.18
CA LYS A 43 14.65 -7.57 -4.16
C LYS A 43 13.47 -6.61 -3.95
N ALA A 44 13.23 -6.22 -2.70
CA ALA A 44 12.12 -5.36 -2.30
C ALA A 44 12.38 -3.87 -2.60
N TRP A 45 13.63 -3.43 -2.64
CA TRP A 45 13.97 -2.01 -2.72
C TRP A 45 14.46 -1.62 -4.13
N ALA A 46 13.69 -0.75 -4.80
CA ALA A 46 14.15 -0.11 -6.05
C ALA A 46 15.23 0.95 -5.77
N TYR A 47 15.18 1.58 -4.60
CA TYR A 47 16.15 2.54 -4.10
C TYR A 47 16.19 2.46 -2.57
N LEU A 48 17.41 2.49 -2.02
CA LEU A 48 17.67 2.54 -0.59
C LEU A 48 18.92 3.40 -0.36
N ASP A 49 18.83 4.35 0.56
CA ASP A 49 19.95 5.19 1.00
C ASP A 49 20.17 4.97 2.50
N PRO A 50 21.09 4.07 2.89
CA PRO A 50 21.38 3.75 4.28
C PRO A 50 21.83 4.97 5.10
N GLU A 51 22.63 5.86 4.50
CA GLU A 51 23.16 7.03 5.20
C GLU A 51 22.04 8.03 5.50
N ARG A 52 21.13 8.25 4.54
CA ARG A 52 19.95 9.09 4.76
C ARG A 52 19.05 8.52 5.86
N VAL A 53 18.85 7.20 5.89
CA VAL A 53 18.05 6.54 6.94
C VAL A 53 18.68 6.75 8.32
N LEU A 54 19.99 6.57 8.45
CA LEU A 54 20.71 6.79 9.71
C LEU A 54 20.72 8.26 10.13
N ALA A 55 20.92 9.19 9.20
CA ALA A 55 20.89 10.62 9.47
C ALA A 55 19.51 11.06 10.00
N GLU A 56 18.43 10.57 9.39
CA GLU A 56 17.08 10.88 9.84
C GLU A 56 16.76 10.26 11.20
N ALA A 57 17.21 9.02 11.45
CA ALA A 57 17.07 8.38 12.76
C ALA A 57 17.74 9.20 13.88
N ARG A 58 18.99 9.64 13.66
CA ARG A 58 19.71 10.53 14.59
C ARG A 58 18.98 11.84 14.83
N ARG A 59 18.47 12.46 13.75
CA ARG A 59 17.71 13.71 13.84
C ARG A 59 16.45 13.54 14.69
N LEU A 60 15.73 12.44 14.50
CA LEU A 60 14.53 12.11 15.26
C LEU A 60 14.82 11.80 16.73
N ASP A 61 15.95 11.14 17.03
CA ASP A 61 16.38 10.89 18.42
C ASP A 61 16.57 12.20 19.23
N GLN A 62 16.88 13.32 18.56
CA GLN A 62 17.02 14.64 19.19
C GLN A 62 15.68 15.36 19.46
N VAL A 63 14.56 14.88 18.92
CA VAL A 63 13.25 15.53 19.11
C VAL A 63 12.81 15.34 20.58
N PRO A 64 12.43 16.40 21.31
CA PRO A 64 11.97 16.29 22.69
C PRO A 64 10.73 15.39 22.82
N PRO A 65 10.61 14.56 23.87
CA PRO A 65 9.49 13.63 24.05
C PRO A 65 8.09 14.25 23.90
N GLU A 66 7.92 15.49 24.36
CA GLU A 66 6.70 16.28 24.27
C GLU A 66 6.32 16.70 22.83
N GLU A 67 7.29 16.72 21.91
CA GLU A 67 7.10 17.02 20.49
C GLU A 67 6.93 15.76 19.63
N ARG A 68 7.02 14.57 20.23
CA ARG A 68 6.93 13.29 19.49
C ARG A 68 5.49 12.90 19.22
N GLY A 69 5.13 12.87 17.93
CA GLY A 69 3.85 12.32 17.47
C GLY A 69 3.71 10.79 17.68
N PRO A 70 2.50 10.23 17.49
CA PRO A 70 2.21 8.83 17.78
C PRO A 70 3.03 7.82 16.96
N LEU A 71 3.51 8.22 15.77
CA LEU A 71 4.34 7.40 14.89
C LEU A 71 5.84 7.71 14.97
N HIS A 72 6.25 8.53 15.94
CA HIS A 72 7.66 8.88 16.11
C HIS A 72 8.49 7.60 16.27
N GLY A 73 9.38 7.37 15.31
CA GLY A 73 10.28 6.22 15.32
C GLY A 73 9.85 4.99 14.53
N VAL A 74 8.66 5.00 13.92
CA VAL A 74 8.19 3.88 13.09
C VAL A 74 8.74 4.02 11.68
N ALA A 75 9.51 3.02 11.21
CA ALA A 75 10.01 2.98 9.84
C ALA A 75 8.93 2.48 8.87
N ILE A 76 8.91 3.05 7.65
CA ILE A 76 7.99 2.65 6.57
C ILE A 76 8.74 2.45 5.25
N GLY A 77 8.32 1.48 4.45
CA GLY A 77 8.72 1.33 3.05
C GLY A 77 7.72 2.03 2.15
N VAL A 78 8.18 2.82 1.18
CA VAL A 78 7.33 3.57 0.25
C VAL A 78 7.43 2.96 -1.14
N LYS A 79 6.27 2.68 -1.77
CA LYS A 79 6.23 2.17 -3.14
C LYS A 79 6.62 3.27 -4.13
N ASP A 80 7.48 2.96 -5.09
CA ASP A 80 8.12 3.90 -6.04
C ASP A 80 7.19 4.49 -7.13
N VAL A 81 5.89 4.56 -6.83
CA VAL A 81 4.85 5.21 -7.66
C VAL A 81 4.07 6.27 -6.88
N ILE A 82 4.50 6.56 -5.65
CA ILE A 82 3.82 7.48 -4.74
C ILE A 82 4.71 8.71 -4.54
N TYR A 83 4.25 9.88 -4.99
CA TYR A 83 4.88 11.15 -4.63
C TYR A 83 4.66 11.45 -3.14
N THR A 84 5.71 11.83 -2.43
CA THR A 84 5.65 12.04 -0.98
C THR A 84 5.42 13.52 -0.63
N LYS A 85 4.34 13.78 0.13
CA LYS A 85 4.14 14.99 0.94
C LYS A 85 3.27 14.60 2.15
N ALA A 86 3.68 15.00 3.35
CA ALA A 86 3.13 14.47 4.60
C ALA A 86 1.80 15.12 5.03
N THR A 87 0.89 14.32 5.60
CA THR A 87 -0.25 14.72 6.46
C THR A 87 -0.50 13.65 7.53
N GLU A 88 -1.10 14.01 8.68
CA GLU A 88 -1.37 13.11 9.82
C GLU A 88 -2.72 12.36 9.71
N PHE A 89 -2.79 11.13 10.26
CA PHE A 89 -4.02 10.33 10.40
C PHE A 89 -4.11 9.67 11.80
N ARG A 90 -5.31 9.55 12.38
CA ARG A 90 -5.57 8.90 13.69
C ARG A 90 -6.63 7.81 13.54
N VAL A 91 -6.41 6.66 14.18
CA VAL A 91 -7.30 5.48 14.12
C VAL A 91 -8.46 5.57 15.12
N GLN A 92 -8.23 6.13 16.32
CA GLN A 92 -9.28 6.25 17.34
C GLN A 92 -10.42 7.14 16.84
N GLY A 93 -11.64 6.62 16.82
CA GLY A 93 -12.81 7.31 16.29
C GLY A 93 -12.90 7.34 14.76
N ALA A 94 -11.96 6.71 14.04
CA ALA A 94 -12.08 6.54 12.60
C ALA A 94 -13.10 5.44 12.28
N ARG A 95 -13.78 5.59 11.14
CA ARG A 95 -14.75 4.63 10.63
C ARG A 95 -14.16 3.89 9.44
N PHE A 96 -14.22 2.56 9.47
CA PHE A 96 -13.74 1.67 8.42
C PHE A 96 -14.87 0.79 7.92
N ALA A 97 -14.91 0.60 6.61
CA ALA A 97 -15.75 -0.42 5.99
C ALA A 97 -14.86 -1.53 5.44
N VAL A 98 -15.14 -2.77 5.85
CA VAL A 98 -14.54 -3.97 5.30
C VAL A 98 -15.46 -4.45 4.20
N CYS A 99 -15.10 -4.08 2.98
CA CYS A 99 -15.92 -4.36 1.82
C CYS A 99 -15.55 -5.72 1.20
N LYS A 100 -16.46 -6.69 1.32
CA LYS A 100 -16.37 -7.95 0.59
C LYS A 100 -16.95 -7.73 -0.80
N THR A 101 -16.07 -7.49 -1.77
CA THR A 101 -16.45 -7.19 -3.16
C THR A 101 -16.90 -8.44 -3.93
N MET A 102 -17.37 -8.25 -5.16
CA MET A 102 -17.73 -9.34 -6.07
C MET A 102 -16.58 -10.33 -6.37
N VAL A 103 -15.33 -9.92 -6.14
CA VAL A 103 -14.15 -10.81 -6.30
C VAL A 103 -13.77 -11.55 -5.02
N TRP A 104 -14.41 -11.26 -3.88
CA TRP A 104 -14.14 -11.91 -2.59
C TRP A 104 -14.11 -13.45 -2.63
N PRO A 105 -14.96 -14.15 -3.43
CA PRO A 105 -14.87 -15.61 -3.56
C PRO A 105 -13.51 -16.14 -4.06
N HIS A 106 -12.67 -15.29 -4.67
CA HIS A 106 -11.33 -15.64 -5.14
C HIS A 106 -10.23 -15.31 -4.10
N ALA A 107 -10.61 -14.74 -2.95
CA ALA A 107 -9.66 -14.44 -1.89
C ALA A 107 -9.11 -15.75 -1.30
N GLY A 108 -7.80 -15.95 -1.42
CA GLY A 108 -7.14 -17.08 -0.78
C GLY A 108 -7.20 -16.99 0.74
N PRO A 109 -6.98 -18.11 1.45
CA PRO A 109 -7.11 -18.17 2.91
C PRO A 109 -6.20 -17.17 3.64
N GLY A 110 -5.03 -16.84 3.08
CA GLY A 110 -4.14 -15.83 3.64
C GLY A 110 -4.73 -14.42 3.61
N THR A 111 -5.42 -14.03 2.52
CA THR A 111 -6.08 -12.72 2.41
C THR A 111 -7.27 -12.62 3.37
N VAL A 112 -8.06 -13.70 3.48
CA VAL A 112 -9.20 -13.77 4.40
C VAL A 112 -8.72 -13.59 5.85
N GLY A 113 -7.75 -14.40 6.29
CA GLY A 113 -7.23 -14.31 7.66
C GLY A 113 -6.54 -12.98 7.98
N ALA A 114 -5.86 -12.35 7.01
CA ALA A 114 -5.26 -11.04 7.20
C ALA A 114 -6.30 -9.94 7.42
N LEU A 115 -7.41 -9.96 6.66
CA LEU A 115 -8.49 -8.99 6.82
C LEU A 115 -9.24 -9.18 8.14
N GLU A 116 -9.52 -10.42 8.54
CA GLU A 116 -10.10 -10.72 9.85
C GLU A 116 -9.23 -10.15 10.98
N ARG A 117 -7.92 -10.39 10.91
CA ARG A 117 -6.97 -9.85 11.89
C ARG A 117 -6.93 -8.31 11.90
N ALA A 118 -7.03 -7.68 10.74
CA ALA A 118 -7.06 -6.22 10.63
C ALA A 118 -8.32 -5.63 11.32
N VAL A 119 -9.48 -6.26 11.14
CA VAL A 119 -10.73 -5.85 11.79
C VAL A 119 -10.62 -5.91 13.31
N GLU A 120 -10.08 -7.00 13.84
CA GLU A 120 -9.82 -7.15 15.28
C GLU A 120 -8.94 -6.01 15.81
N LEU A 121 -7.83 -5.73 15.12
CA LEU A 121 -6.87 -4.71 15.52
C LEU A 121 -7.49 -3.30 15.48
N LEU A 122 -8.24 -2.98 14.43
CA LEU A 122 -8.91 -1.69 14.28
C LEU A 122 -9.91 -1.44 15.40
N ARG A 123 -10.77 -2.42 15.68
CA ARG A 123 -11.74 -2.34 16.78
C ARG A 123 -11.04 -2.21 18.14
N ALA A 124 -9.96 -2.97 18.35
CA ALA A 124 -9.16 -2.87 19.58
C ALA A 124 -8.51 -1.50 19.78
N GLN A 125 -8.29 -0.72 18.71
CA GLN A 125 -7.76 0.64 18.74
C GLN A 125 -8.85 1.73 18.76
N GLY A 126 -10.12 1.35 18.99
CA GLY A 126 -11.24 2.29 19.11
C GLY A 126 -11.76 2.81 17.78
N ALA A 127 -11.55 2.08 16.69
CA ALA A 127 -12.20 2.36 15.41
C ALA A 127 -13.58 1.70 15.33
N ASP A 128 -14.49 2.38 14.63
CA ASP A 128 -15.76 1.79 14.20
C ASP A 128 -15.52 1.01 12.90
N VAL A 129 -15.89 -0.27 12.86
CA VAL A 129 -15.61 -1.14 11.72
C VAL A 129 -16.86 -1.94 11.34
N GLU A 130 -17.38 -1.65 10.15
CA GLU A 130 -18.54 -2.30 9.57
C GLU A 130 -18.13 -3.25 8.45
N GLU A 131 -18.75 -4.43 8.37
CA GLU A 131 -18.62 -5.30 7.21
C GLU A 131 -19.75 -5.01 6.22
N ILE A 132 -19.38 -4.68 4.98
CA ILE A 132 -20.35 -4.37 3.93
C ILE A 132 -20.18 -5.31 2.74
N SER A 133 -21.30 -5.70 2.15
CA SER A 133 -21.33 -6.40 0.86
C SER A 133 -21.44 -5.40 -0.27
N PHE A 134 -20.79 -5.69 -1.39
CA PHE A 134 -20.89 -4.84 -2.55
C PHE A 134 -22.20 -5.09 -3.32
N PRO A 135 -22.93 -4.03 -3.73
CA PRO A 135 -24.19 -4.17 -4.46
C PRO A 135 -24.05 -5.00 -5.74
N GLU A 136 -25.06 -5.83 -6.04
CA GLU A 136 -25.12 -6.65 -7.26
C GLU A 136 -25.10 -5.79 -8.55
N SER A 137 -25.63 -4.57 -8.47
CA SER A 137 -25.57 -3.59 -9.58
C SER A 137 -24.14 -3.20 -9.99
N LEU A 138 -23.15 -3.59 -9.19
CA LEU A 138 -21.72 -3.41 -9.40
C LEU A 138 -20.99 -4.71 -9.78
N ALA A 139 -21.68 -5.83 -10.01
CA ALA A 139 -21.05 -7.12 -10.32
C ALA A 139 -20.12 -7.07 -11.55
N ASP A 140 -20.46 -6.24 -12.54
CA ASP A 140 -19.67 -6.01 -13.75
C ASP A 140 -18.50 -5.02 -13.56
N LEU A 141 -18.29 -4.48 -12.34
CA LEU A 141 -17.22 -3.51 -12.08
C LEU A 141 -15.82 -4.00 -12.48
N PRO A 142 -15.41 -5.26 -12.23
CA PRO A 142 -14.11 -5.75 -12.70
C PRO A 142 -13.93 -5.65 -14.21
N LYS A 143 -15.01 -5.91 -14.98
CA LYS A 143 -15.00 -5.82 -16.44
C LYS A 143 -14.88 -4.36 -16.90
N TRP A 144 -15.66 -3.45 -16.31
CA TRP A 144 -15.57 -2.02 -16.64
C TRP A 144 -14.22 -1.44 -16.23
N HIS A 145 -13.70 -1.79 -15.05
CA HIS A 145 -12.38 -1.41 -14.58
C HIS A 145 -11.29 -1.87 -15.55
N ALA A 146 -11.29 -3.14 -15.96
CA ALA A 146 -10.32 -3.64 -16.95
C ALA A 146 -10.40 -2.86 -18.27
N THR A 147 -11.62 -2.57 -18.74
CA THR A 147 -11.87 -1.80 -19.97
C THR A 147 -11.29 -0.38 -19.89
N VAL A 148 -11.54 0.33 -18.79
CA VAL A 148 -11.02 1.70 -18.56
C VAL A 148 -9.52 1.68 -18.36
N LEU A 149 -9.01 0.79 -17.50
CA LEU A 149 -7.57 0.63 -17.22
C LEU A 149 -6.79 0.38 -18.51
N ASP A 150 -7.31 -0.44 -19.42
CA ASP A 150 -6.69 -0.70 -20.71
C ASP A 150 -6.71 0.51 -21.63
N ALA A 151 -7.85 1.17 -21.73
CA ALA A 151 -8.02 2.32 -22.61
C ALA A 151 -7.15 3.50 -22.15
N GLU A 152 -7.19 3.82 -20.87
CA GLU A 152 -6.42 4.91 -20.27
C GLU A 152 -4.94 4.55 -20.17
N GLY A 153 -4.60 3.32 -19.78
CA GLY A 153 -3.21 2.85 -19.74
C GLY A 153 -2.54 2.96 -21.11
N ARG A 154 -3.22 2.56 -22.19
CA ARG A 154 -2.70 2.76 -23.57
C ARG A 154 -2.45 4.23 -23.89
N ALA A 155 -3.33 5.13 -23.48
CA ALA A 155 -3.19 6.55 -23.75
C ALA A 155 -2.07 7.18 -22.91
N ALA A 156 -2.06 6.91 -21.60
CA ALA A 156 -1.12 7.46 -20.62
C ALA A 156 0.33 7.05 -20.90
N PHE A 157 0.54 5.82 -21.39
CA PHE A 157 1.88 5.28 -21.67
C PHE A 157 2.23 5.28 -23.17
N LEU A 158 1.43 5.91 -24.03
CA LEU A 158 1.64 5.89 -25.49
C LEU A 158 2.97 6.51 -25.90
N SER A 159 3.37 7.61 -25.24
CA SER A 159 4.64 8.31 -25.48
C SER A 159 5.84 7.42 -25.16
N GLU A 160 5.80 6.78 -24.00
CA GLU A 160 6.85 5.90 -23.47
C GLU A 160 6.98 4.64 -24.31
N TYR A 161 5.83 4.07 -24.72
CA TYR A 161 5.77 2.93 -25.63
C TYR A 161 6.39 3.26 -26.99
N ARG A 162 5.98 4.38 -27.60
CA ARG A 162 6.53 4.83 -28.90
C ARG A 162 8.02 5.18 -28.83
N ALA A 163 8.47 5.67 -27.67
CA ALA A 163 9.88 5.94 -27.42
C ALA A 163 10.70 4.69 -27.07
N GLY A 164 10.08 3.50 -27.03
CA GLY A 164 10.74 2.24 -26.68
C GLY A 164 11.21 2.16 -25.22
N LYS A 165 10.74 3.06 -24.34
CA LYS A 165 11.15 3.14 -22.93
C LYS A 165 10.48 2.08 -22.05
N ILE A 166 9.39 1.51 -22.53
CA ILE A 166 8.67 0.41 -21.88
C ILE A 166 8.35 -0.66 -22.92
N ALA A 167 8.69 -1.91 -22.61
CA ALA A 167 7.92 -3.03 -23.12
C ALA A 167 6.73 -3.14 -22.16
N LEU A 168 5.51 -2.90 -22.62
CA LEU A 168 4.34 -3.13 -21.79
C LEU A 168 4.32 -4.62 -21.43
N LEU A 169 4.77 -4.95 -20.22
CA LEU A 169 4.60 -6.26 -19.60
C LEU A 169 3.13 -6.38 -19.14
N ILE A 170 2.20 -6.16 -20.07
CA ILE A 170 0.81 -6.59 -19.94
C ILE A 170 0.88 -8.10 -20.13
N SER A 171 0.39 -8.86 -19.15
CA SER A 171 0.72 -10.28 -19.05
C SER A 171 0.46 -10.99 -20.37
N SER A 172 1.47 -11.73 -20.83
CA SER A 172 1.46 -12.61 -22.00
C SER A 172 0.43 -13.75 -21.89
N SER A 173 -0.37 -13.77 -20.83
CA SER A 173 -1.53 -14.66 -20.66
C SER A 173 -2.85 -14.03 -21.08
N ASP A 174 -2.88 -12.75 -21.48
CA ASP A 174 -4.07 -12.13 -22.08
C ASP A 174 -3.90 -11.99 -23.60
N THR A 175 -3.89 -13.14 -24.28
CA THR A 175 -3.86 -13.24 -25.75
C THR A 175 -5.09 -12.60 -26.42
N SER A 176 -6.07 -12.09 -25.66
CA SER A 176 -7.23 -11.37 -26.19
C SER A 176 -6.96 -9.89 -26.53
N ARG A 177 -5.86 -9.32 -26.02
CA ARG A 177 -5.62 -7.86 -26.09
C ARG A 177 -4.76 -7.38 -27.26
N THR A 178 -4.07 -8.27 -27.95
CA THR A 178 -3.33 -7.93 -29.17
C THR A 178 -4.22 -7.82 -30.41
N GLU A 179 -5.45 -8.33 -30.38
CA GLU A 179 -6.34 -8.35 -31.55
C GLU A 179 -7.72 -7.68 -31.37
N ALA A 180 -8.27 -7.64 -30.15
CA ALA A 180 -9.53 -6.94 -29.91
C ALA A 180 -9.30 -5.42 -29.76
N LYS A 181 -9.53 -4.65 -30.83
CA LYS A 181 -9.59 -3.19 -30.78
C LYS A 181 -10.80 -2.76 -29.92
N LEU A 182 -10.57 -2.56 -28.62
CA LEU A 182 -11.50 -1.87 -27.73
C LEU A 182 -11.98 -0.56 -28.38
N SER A 183 -13.27 -0.47 -28.67
CA SER A 183 -13.83 0.70 -29.33
C SER A 183 -13.97 1.87 -28.35
N ARG A 184 -13.97 3.10 -28.89
CA ARG A 184 -14.26 4.30 -28.09
C ARG A 184 -15.65 4.23 -27.44
N ALA A 185 -16.62 3.59 -28.10
CA ALA A 185 -17.97 3.41 -27.56
C ALA A 185 -17.98 2.49 -26.33
N GLU A 186 -17.24 1.38 -26.36
CA GLU A 186 -17.12 0.47 -25.21
C GLU A 186 -16.39 1.13 -24.04
N HIS A 187 -15.33 1.88 -24.31
CA HIS A 187 -14.63 2.65 -23.28
C HIS A 187 -15.56 3.66 -22.60
N LEU A 188 -16.26 4.50 -23.38
CA LEU A 188 -17.18 5.49 -22.83
C LEU A 188 -18.34 4.84 -22.06
N LYS A 189 -18.87 3.71 -22.55
CA LYS A 189 -19.91 2.96 -21.85
C LYS A 189 -19.41 2.43 -20.50
N ALA A 190 -18.18 1.92 -20.42
CA ALA A 190 -17.58 1.45 -19.17
C ALA A 190 -17.34 2.62 -18.20
N PHE A 191 -16.79 3.73 -18.70
CA PHE A 191 -16.55 4.94 -17.91
C PHE A 191 -17.86 5.51 -17.34
N ASP A 192 -18.87 5.69 -18.19
CA ASP A 192 -20.21 6.16 -17.78
C ASP A 192 -20.86 5.19 -16.79
N SER A 193 -20.67 3.88 -16.99
CA SER A 193 -21.20 2.87 -16.08
C SER A 193 -20.59 3.05 -14.69
N ILE A 194 -19.28 3.23 -14.58
CA ILE A 194 -18.61 3.51 -13.29
C ILE A 194 -19.07 4.85 -12.72
N ALA A 195 -19.04 5.93 -13.51
CA ALA A 195 -19.34 7.29 -13.06
C ALA A 195 -20.78 7.44 -12.53
N ARG A 196 -21.77 6.79 -13.17
CA ARG A 196 -23.19 6.86 -12.75
C ARG A 196 -23.46 6.22 -11.39
N ARG A 197 -22.57 5.37 -10.90
CA ARG A 197 -22.74 4.64 -9.64
C ARG A 197 -22.27 5.44 -8.42
N GLY A 198 -21.59 6.56 -8.65
CA GLY A 198 -21.12 7.48 -7.61
C GLY A 198 -20.13 6.82 -6.63
N PRO A 199 -19.58 7.58 -5.67
CA PRO A 199 -18.92 6.98 -4.53
C PRO A 199 -19.96 6.21 -3.71
N VAL A 200 -19.71 4.92 -3.47
CA VAL A 200 -20.42 4.16 -2.44
C VAL A 200 -19.88 4.69 -1.11
N VAL A 201 -20.60 5.63 -0.49
CA VAL A 201 -20.27 6.19 0.83
C VAL A 201 -21.10 5.47 1.88
#